data_AF-A0A7X8A5R4-F1
#
_entry.id   AF-A0A7X8A5R4-F1
#
_cell.length_a   1.000
_cell.length_b   1.000
_cell.length_c   1.000
_cell.angle_alpha   90.00
_cell.angle_beta   90.00
_cell.angle_gamma   90.00
#
_symmetry.space_group_name_H-M   'P 1'
#
loop_
_entity.id
_entity.type
_entity.pdbx_description
1 polymer ?
#
loop_
_entity_poly.entity_id
_entity_poly.type
_entity_poly.pdbx_seq_one_letter_code
_entity_poly.pdbx_strand_id
1 'polypeptide(L)'
;MPKVKVLSLFSIFLIASALIFVSGCGKKSSNPDTKPEWTILVYADGNNNLDYTQGGNSYCIQDIQDLQQVGSTDKVNVVAMV
;
A
#
# COMPACT_ATOMS: atom_id res chain seq x y z
N MET A 1 -27.02 38.13 -34.80
CA MET A 1 -26.84 36.76 -34.24
C MET A 1 -25.34 36.42 -33.97
N PRO A 2 -24.63 37.10 -33.04
CA PRO A 2 -23.26 36.69 -32.66
C PRO A 2 -23.20 35.87 -31.35
N LYS A 3 -24.20 36.02 -30.46
CA LYS A 3 -24.16 35.48 -29.09
C LYS A 3 -24.03 33.95 -29.01
N VAL A 4 -24.63 33.22 -29.95
CA VAL A 4 -24.59 31.74 -29.99
C VAL A 4 -23.20 31.21 -30.38
N LYS A 5 -22.49 31.92 -31.29
CA LYS A 5 -21.13 31.53 -31.71
C LYS A 5 -20.10 31.78 -30.61
N VAL A 6 -20.25 32.88 -29.87
CA VAL A 6 -19.37 33.22 -28.72
C VAL A 6 -19.58 32.24 -27.56
N LEU A 7 -20.83 31.89 -27.25
CA LEU A 7 -21.15 30.89 -26.22
C LEU A 7 -20.61 29.50 -26.60
N SER A 8 -20.74 29.11 -27.87
CA SER A 8 -20.21 27.84 -28.40
C SER A 8 -18.68 27.77 -28.36
N LEU A 9 -17.98 28.86 -28.69
CA LEU A 9 -16.51 28.93 -28.62
C LEU A 9 -16.00 28.88 -27.18
N PHE A 10 -16.71 29.52 -26.25
CA PHE A 10 -16.39 29.50 -24.82
C PHE A 10 -16.56 28.09 -24.22
N SER A 11 -17.61 27.37 -24.61
CA SER A 11 -17.82 25.97 -24.20
C SER A 11 -16.72 25.03 -24.73
N ILE A 12 -16.26 25.24 -25.97
CA ILE A 12 -15.16 24.46 -26.55
C ILE A 12 -13.84 24.72 -25.79
N PHE A 13 -13.57 25.97 -25.44
CA PHE A 13 -12.38 26.34 -24.67
C PHE A 13 -12.36 25.72 -23.27
N LEU A 14 -13.51 25.71 -22.59
CA LEU A 14 -13.65 25.06 -21.28
C LEU A 14 -13.40 23.55 -21.34
N ILE A 15 -13.97 22.86 -22.33
CA ILE A 15 -13.77 21.41 -22.52
C ILE A 15 -12.30 21.10 -22.86
N ALA A 16 -11.66 21.92 -23.70
CA ALA A 16 -10.25 21.77 -24.05
C ALA A 16 -9.33 21.97 -22.82
N SER A 17 -9.62 22.95 -21.96
CA SER A 17 -8.86 23.15 -20.71
C SER A 17 -9.02 21.97 -19.74
N ALA A 18 -10.23 21.41 -19.62
CA ALA A 18 -10.48 20.25 -18.77
C ALA A 18 -9.69 19.01 -19.24
N LEU A 19 -9.59 18.80 -20.56
CA LEU A 19 -8.82 17.70 -21.14
C LEU A 19 -7.30 17.81 -20.87
N ILE A 20 -6.76 19.02 -20.77
CA ILE A 20 -5.35 19.26 -20.43
C ILE A 20 -5.07 18.94 -18.95
N PHE A 21 -6.01 19.26 -18.04
CA PHE A 21 -5.86 18.93 -16.62
C PHE A 21 -5.97 17.42 -16.33
N VAL A 22 -6.79 16.67 -17.08
CA VAL A 22 -6.93 15.21 -16.91
C VAL A 22 -5.72 14.45 -17.48
N SER A 23 -5.03 15.02 -18.48
CA SER A 23 -3.83 14.42 -19.08
C SER A 23 -2.54 14.65 -18.27
N GLY A 24 -2.60 15.46 -17.20
CA GLY A 24 -1.44 15.83 -16.38
C GLY A 24 -1.06 14.85 -15.27
N CYS A 25 -1.85 13.81 -15.00
CA CYS A 25 -1.57 12.84 -13.94
C CYS A 25 -0.92 11.58 -14.52
N GLY A 26 0.36 11.71 -14.88
CA GLY A 26 1.15 10.63 -15.45
C GLY A 26 2.60 10.65 -14.99
N LYS A 27 2.89 11.13 -13.76
CA LYS A 27 4.15 10.75 -13.12
C LYS A 27 4.06 9.26 -12.84
N LYS A 28 4.60 8.45 -13.76
CA LYS A 28 5.06 7.11 -13.41
C LYS A 28 5.98 7.32 -12.22
N SER A 29 5.49 6.99 -11.03
CA SER A 29 6.32 6.86 -9.85
C SER A 29 7.38 5.83 -10.24
N SER A 30 8.58 6.31 -10.56
CA SER A 30 9.77 5.49 -10.56
C SER A 30 10.10 5.21 -9.11
N ASN A 31 9.20 4.54 -8.38
CA ASN A 31 9.66 3.80 -7.23
C ASN A 31 10.45 2.67 -7.87
N PRO A 32 11.79 2.62 -7.75
CA PRO A 32 12.50 1.42 -8.14
C PRO A 32 11.81 0.26 -7.43
N ASP A 33 11.61 -0.87 -8.10
CA ASP A 33 11.20 -2.10 -7.44
C ASP A 33 12.26 -2.40 -6.36
N THR A 34 12.09 -1.83 -5.18
CA THR A 34 12.96 -2.03 -4.03
C THR A 34 12.62 -3.41 -3.53
N LYS A 35 13.29 -4.40 -4.11
CA LYS A 35 13.33 -5.72 -3.51
C LYS A 35 13.91 -5.53 -2.10
N PRO A 36 13.26 -6.10 -1.08
CA PRO A 36 13.78 -6.03 0.27
C PRO A 36 15.18 -6.64 0.27
N GLU A 37 16.11 -5.97 0.93
CA GLU A 37 17.50 -6.42 1.10
C GLU A 37 17.53 -7.72 1.92
N TRP A 38 16.65 -7.82 2.92
CA TRP A 38 16.54 -8.97 3.80
C TRP A 38 15.11 -9.51 3.85
N THR A 39 14.99 -10.84 3.84
CA THR A 39 13.75 -11.52 4.21
C THR A 39 13.99 -12.33 5.46
N ILE A 40 13.21 -12.06 6.50
CA ILE A 40 13.21 -12.82 7.75
C ILE A 40 12.03 -13.77 7.69
N LEU A 41 12.31 -15.08 7.73
CA LEU A 41 11.30 -16.10 7.90
C LEU A 41 11.22 -16.46 9.39
N VAL A 42 10.07 -16.22 9.99
CA VAL A 42 9.75 -16.68 11.33
C VAL A 42 8.92 -17.94 11.21
N TYR A 43 9.46 -19.06 11.66
CA TYR A 43 8.74 -20.32 11.75
C TYR A 43 8.61 -20.71 13.21
N ALA A 44 7.38 -20.85 13.69
CA ALA A 44 7.08 -21.19 15.07
C ALA A 44 6.14 -22.40 15.12
N ASP A 45 6.73 -23.59 15.30
CA ASP A 45 5.98 -24.83 15.54
C ASP A 45 5.53 -24.91 17.01
N GLY A 46 4.47 -24.16 17.30
CA GLY A 46 3.99 -23.91 18.67
C GLY A 46 3.07 -24.99 19.25
N ASN A 47 2.85 -26.12 18.56
CA ASN A 47 1.90 -27.17 18.96
C ASN A 47 2.39 -27.99 20.17
N ASN A 48 2.57 -27.32 21.29
CA ASN A 48 3.06 -27.83 22.56
C ASN A 48 2.62 -26.89 23.70
N ASN A 49 3.35 -26.89 24.82
CA ASN A 49 3.07 -26.02 25.97
C ASN A 49 3.21 -24.51 25.67
N LEU A 50 3.68 -24.13 24.48
CA LEU A 50 3.72 -22.75 24.00
C LEU A 50 2.40 -22.28 23.36
N ASP A 51 1.43 -23.16 23.13
CA ASP A 51 0.12 -22.77 22.57
C ASP A 51 -0.84 -22.18 23.63
N TYR A 52 -0.45 -22.21 24.90
CA TYR A 52 -1.29 -21.79 26.02
C TYR A 52 -0.55 -20.84 26.97
N THR A 53 -0.93 -19.58 26.95
CA THR A 53 -0.54 -18.56 27.93
C THR A 53 -1.53 -18.53 29.10
N GLN A 54 -1.14 -17.89 30.22
CA GLN A 54 -2.06 -17.62 31.34
C GLN A 54 -3.32 -16.81 30.94
N GLY A 55 -3.32 -16.15 29.79
CA GLY A 55 -4.45 -15.39 29.25
C GLY A 55 -5.30 -16.13 28.21
N GLY A 56 -5.03 -17.41 27.93
CA GLY A 56 -5.76 -18.20 26.94
C GLY A 56 -5.33 -18.01 25.48
N ASN A 57 -4.20 -17.31 25.23
CA ASN A 57 -3.62 -17.10 23.90
C ASN A 57 -2.35 -17.94 23.70
N SER A 58 -1.90 -18.13 22.46
CA SER A 58 -0.62 -18.79 22.13
C SER A 58 0.56 -17.84 22.29
N TYR A 59 1.67 -18.31 22.87
CA TYR A 59 2.92 -17.52 22.98
C TYR A 59 3.46 -17.20 21.58
N CYS A 60 3.41 -18.16 20.64
CA CYS A 60 3.86 -17.96 19.27
C CYS A 60 3.03 -16.89 18.56
N ILE A 61 1.71 -16.88 18.76
CA ILE A 61 0.84 -15.84 18.19
C ILE A 61 1.17 -14.46 18.80
N GLN A 62 1.40 -14.40 20.11
CA GLN A 62 1.75 -13.15 20.79
C GLN A 62 3.06 -12.56 20.23
N ASP A 63 4.10 -13.39 20.05
CA ASP A 63 5.37 -12.94 19.49
C ASP A 63 5.22 -12.42 18.05
N ILE A 64 4.38 -13.07 17.23
CA ILE A 64 4.08 -12.58 15.87
C ILE A 64 3.31 -11.25 15.92
N GLN A 65 2.37 -11.07 16.85
CA GLN A 65 1.65 -9.80 17.01
C GLN A 65 2.58 -8.67 17.45
N ASP A 66 3.56 -8.98 18.31
CA ASP A 66 4.57 -8.01 18.72
C ASP A 66 5.49 -7.65 17.54
N LEU A 67 5.87 -8.62 16.70
CA LEU A 67 6.60 -8.37 15.45
C LEU A 67 5.78 -7.55 14.44
N GLN A 68 4.46 -7.75 14.37
CA GLN A 68 3.56 -6.97 13.51
C GLN A 68 3.55 -5.49 13.88
N GLN A 69 3.72 -5.14 15.15
CA GLN A 69 3.81 -3.73 15.58
C GLN A 69 5.04 -3.02 15.01
N VAL A 70 6.13 -3.77 14.76
CA VAL A 70 7.32 -3.24 14.07
C VAL A 70 7.11 -3.22 12.56
N GLY A 71 6.51 -4.28 12.00
CA GLY A 71 6.13 -4.38 10.59
C GLY A 71 7.29 -4.61 9.62
N SER A 72 6.96 -4.69 8.33
CA SER A 72 7.94 -4.74 7.24
C SER A 72 8.29 -3.33 6.75
N THR A 73 9.45 -3.20 6.10
CA THR A 73 9.92 -1.96 5.47
C THR A 73 10.37 -2.24 4.03
N ASP A 74 10.66 -1.20 3.25
CA ASP A 74 11.21 -1.35 1.88
C ASP A 74 12.54 -2.11 1.84
N LYS A 75 13.24 -2.24 2.97
CA LYS A 75 14.52 -2.96 3.09
C LYS A 75 14.39 -4.34 3.72
N VAL A 76 13.35 -4.57 4.52
CA VAL A 76 13.19 -5.81 5.29
C VAL A 76 11.76 -6.30 5.15
N ASN A 77 11.64 -7.52 4.62
CA ASN A 77 10.38 -8.24 4.55
C ASN A 77 10.33 -9.31 5.64
N VAL A 78 9.25 -9.35 6.41
CA VAL A 78 9.05 -10.36 7.45
C VAL A 78 7.89 -11.27 7.03
N VAL A 79 8.14 -12.57 6.99
CA VAL A 79 7.14 -13.60 6.69
C VAL A 79 7.06 -14.51 7.90
N ALA A 80 5.85 -14.72 8.42
CA ALA A 80 5.62 -15.55 9.59
C ALA A 80 4.75 -16.76 9.25
N MET A 81 5.13 -17.93 9.77
CA MET A 81 4.36 -19.16 9.76
C MET A 81 4.30 -19.71 11.19
N VAL A 82 3.08 -19.86 11.69
CA VAL A 82 2.71 -20.39 13.00
C VAL A 82 1.79 -21.59 12.79
#